data_AF-A0A4U0XGZ0-F1
#
_entry.id   AF-A0A4U0XGZ0-F1
#
_cell.length_a   1.000
_cell.length_b   1.000
_cell.length_c   1.000
_cell.angle_alpha   90.00
_cell.angle_beta   90.00
_cell.angle_gamma   90.00
#
_symmetry.space_group_name_H-M   'P 1'
#
loop_
_entity.id
_entity.type
_entity.pdbx_description
1 polymer ?
#
loop_
_entity_poly.entity_id
_entity_poly.type
_entity_poly.pdbx_seq_one_letter_code
_entity_poly.pdbx_strand_id
1 'polypeptide(L)'
;MPRTLTRDRSIFFIPGQGGITFHPNTAAVTITLPVGSTGRTGLHWHETHTEFLSVLQGVALITLGTVTETFRPADGTIAEEGANLERLACTVPDEWREDEERHELCFL
;
A
#
# COMPACT_ATOMS: atom_id res chain seq x y z
N MET A 1 4.64 13.42 28.22
CA MET A 1 4.38 12.95 26.85
C MET A 1 4.90 11.52 26.76
N PRO A 2 4.06 10.51 26.49
CA PRO A 2 4.56 9.15 26.34
C PRO A 2 5.46 9.12 25.11
N ARG A 3 6.70 8.67 25.32
CA ARG A 3 7.75 8.55 24.31
C ARG A 3 7.30 7.52 23.26
N THR A 4 7.62 7.80 21.99
CA THR A 4 7.52 6.85 20.88
C THR A 4 8.03 5.49 21.32
N LEU A 5 7.16 4.48 21.31
CA LEU A 5 7.52 3.12 21.67
C LEU A 5 8.14 2.49 20.42
N THR A 6 9.47 2.58 20.29
CA THR A 6 10.20 1.84 19.25
C THR A 6 10.02 0.35 19.53
N ARG A 7 9.27 -0.32 18.66
CA ARG A 7 9.17 -1.78 18.64
C ARG A 7 9.89 -2.23 17.39
N ASP A 8 10.94 -3.04 17.55
CA ASP A 8 11.56 -3.79 16.46
C ASP A 8 10.61 -4.92 16.03
N ARG A 9 9.46 -4.57 15.46
CA ARG A 9 8.55 -5.52 14.84
C ARG A 9 8.63 -5.31 13.35
N SER A 10 9.11 -6.33 12.65
CA SER A 10 9.01 -6.45 11.21
C SER A 10 7.56 -6.55 10.72
N ILE A 11 6.58 -6.75 11.61
CA ILE A 11 5.17 -6.85 11.26
C ILE A 11 4.33 -6.01 12.21
N PHE A 12 3.55 -5.11 11.64
CA PHE A 12 2.52 -4.35 12.32
C PHE A 12 1.14 -4.83 11.84
N PHE A 13 0.36 -5.43 12.73
CA PHE A 13 -0.96 -5.99 12.39
C PHE A 13 -2.06 -5.28 13.17
N ILE A 14 -3.07 -4.77 12.46
CA ILE A 14 -4.32 -4.23 13.01
C ILE A 14 -5.42 -5.26 12.76
N PRO A 15 -5.96 -5.91 13.81
CA PRO A 15 -7.04 -6.88 13.67
C PRO A 15 -8.22 -6.34 12.84
N GLY A 16 -8.62 -7.08 11.81
CA GLY A 16 -9.72 -6.72 10.92
C GLY A 16 -9.41 -5.63 9.88
N GLN A 17 -8.24 -4.97 9.94
CA GLN A 17 -7.82 -3.97 8.95
C GLN A 17 -6.58 -4.39 8.16
N GLY A 18 -5.88 -5.44 8.62
CA GLY A 18 -4.75 -6.03 7.92
C GLY A 18 -3.42 -5.73 8.60
N GLY A 19 -2.35 -5.60 7.81
CA GLY A 19 -1.04 -5.38 8.38
C GLY A 19 0.00 -4.88 7.39
N ILE A 20 1.14 -4.49 7.94
CA ILE A 20 2.32 -3.99 7.24
C ILE A 20 3.48 -4.89 7.63
N THR A 21 4.19 -5.41 6.65
CA THR A 21 5.38 -6.23 6.81
C THR A 21 6.58 -5.50 6.23
N PHE A 22 7.58 -5.25 7.06
CA PHE A 22 8.88 -4.70 6.69
C PHE A 22 9.85 -5.84 6.46
N HIS A 23 10.39 -5.93 5.24
CA HIS A 23 11.31 -7.00 4.86
C HIS A 23 12.74 -6.65 5.28
N PRO A 24 13.39 -7.48 6.11
CA PRO A 24 14.74 -7.17 6.59
C PRO A 24 15.73 -7.14 5.42
N ASN A 25 16.64 -6.16 5.45
CA ASN A 25 17.68 -5.94 4.44
C ASN A 25 17.16 -5.52 3.06
N THR A 26 15.92 -5.05 2.96
CA THR A 26 15.38 -4.45 1.73
C THR A 26 14.64 -3.15 2.06
N ALA A 27 14.43 -2.30 1.06
CA ALA A 27 13.52 -1.15 1.16
C ALA A 27 12.04 -1.57 1.04
N ALA A 28 11.77 -2.86 0.78
CA ALA A 28 10.44 -3.34 0.47
C ALA A 28 9.53 -3.39 1.70
N VAL A 29 8.29 -2.94 1.51
CA VAL A 29 7.21 -3.01 2.49
C VAL A 29 5.99 -3.67 1.84
N THR A 30 5.45 -4.71 2.47
CA THR A 30 4.20 -5.34 2.03
C THR A 30 3.05 -4.90 2.92
N ILE A 31 1.99 -4.37 2.31
CA ILE A 31 0.75 -4.04 2.98
C ILE A 31 -0.30 -5.08 2.61
N THR A 32 -0.89 -5.73 3.59
CA THR A 32 -2.02 -6.65 3.42
C THR A 32 -3.29 -5.98 3.92
N LEU A 33 -4.31 -5.93 3.07
CA LEU A 33 -5.63 -5.41 3.40
C LEU A 33 -6.65 -6.56 3.24
N PRO A 34 -7.33 -7.02 4.31
CA PRO A 34 -8.38 -8.00 4.19
C PRO A 34 -9.60 -7.39 3.47
N VAL A 35 -10.44 -8.26 2.93
CA VAL A 35 -11.74 -7.87 2.38
C VAL A 35 -12.54 -7.04 3.38
N GLY A 36 -13.13 -5.94 2.89
CA GLY A 36 -13.93 -5.03 3.71
C GLY A 36 -13.10 -4.15 4.65
N SER A 37 -11.77 -4.18 4.56
CA SER A 37 -10.91 -3.21 5.24
C SER A 37 -11.19 -1.80 4.72
N THR A 38 -11.34 -0.85 5.63
CA THR A 38 -11.32 0.59 5.31
C THR A 38 -9.90 1.18 5.34
N GLY A 39 -8.89 0.30 5.48
CA GLY A 39 -7.48 0.65 5.47
C GLY A 39 -7.08 1.28 4.14
N ARG A 40 -6.32 2.37 4.23
CA ARG A 40 -5.78 3.12 3.10
C ARG A 40 -4.43 3.69 3.50
N THR A 41 -3.49 3.75 2.56
CA THR A 41 -2.20 4.40 2.81
C THR A 41 -2.34 5.92 2.94
N GLY A 42 -3.38 6.49 2.33
CA GLY A 42 -3.57 7.94 2.22
C GLY A 42 -2.68 8.55 1.15
N LEU A 43 -3.04 9.76 0.70
CA LEU A 43 -2.27 10.50 -0.29
C LEU A 43 -0.96 11.00 0.33
N HIS A 44 0.16 10.54 -0.20
CA HIS A 44 1.49 10.95 0.22
C HIS A 44 2.45 11.00 -0.99
N TRP A 45 3.63 11.58 -0.79
CA TRP A 45 4.71 11.62 -1.77
C TRP A 45 6.04 11.59 -1.00
N HIS A 46 7.11 11.18 -1.69
CA HIS A 46 8.46 11.21 -1.13
C HIS A 46 9.33 12.21 -1.88
N GLU A 47 9.87 13.22 -1.19
CA GLU A 47 10.64 14.29 -1.85
C GLU A 47 11.99 13.84 -2.45
N THR A 48 12.49 12.68 -2.03
CA THR A 48 13.90 12.29 -2.24
C THR A 48 14.09 10.99 -2.98
N HIS A 49 13.03 10.20 -3.15
CA HIS A 49 13.11 8.86 -3.73
C HIS A 49 11.87 8.59 -4.57
N THR A 50 12.05 7.78 -5.61
CA THR A 50 10.94 7.22 -6.37
C THR A 50 10.35 6.07 -5.57
N GLU A 51 9.04 6.06 -5.37
CA GLU A 51 8.34 4.92 -4.77
C GLU A 51 7.80 4.01 -5.88
N PHE A 52 8.02 2.71 -5.76
CA PHE A 52 7.48 1.74 -6.69
C PHE A 52 6.37 0.90 -6.03
N LEU A 53 5.21 0.80 -6.66
CA LEU A 53 4.05 0.06 -6.15
C LEU A 53 3.68 -1.08 -7.09
N SER A 54 3.49 -2.28 -6.54
CA SER A 54 2.93 -3.43 -7.25
C SER A 54 1.81 -4.07 -6.46
N VAL A 55 0.75 -4.48 -7.15
CA VAL A 55 -0.27 -5.36 -6.58
C VAL A 55 0.27 -6.79 -6.66
N LEU A 56 0.45 -7.45 -5.52
CA LEU A 56 0.92 -8.85 -5.47
C LEU A 56 -0.26 -9.82 -5.57
N GLN A 57 -1.38 -9.47 -4.96
CA GLN A 57 -2.59 -10.28 -4.94
C GLN A 57 -3.84 -9.38 -4.85
N GLY A 58 -4.94 -9.78 -5.49
CA GLY A 58 -6.21 -9.06 -5.49
C GLY A 58 -6.27 -7.92 -6.51
N VAL A 59 -7.00 -6.89 -6.12
CA VAL A 59 -7.17 -5.66 -6.90
C VAL A 59 -7.00 -4.44 -5.99
N ALA A 60 -6.43 -3.36 -6.50
CA ALA A 60 -6.35 -2.10 -5.80
C ALA A 60 -6.75 -0.94 -6.69
N LEU A 61 -7.38 0.06 -6.09
CA LEU A 61 -7.61 1.35 -6.70
C LEU A 61 -6.45 2.25 -6.29
N ILE A 62 -5.71 2.71 -7.28
CA ILE A 62 -4.49 3.49 -7.06
C ILE A 62 -4.72 4.86 -7.66
N THR A 63 -4.54 5.87 -6.82
CA THR A 63 -4.54 7.28 -7.23
C THR A 63 -3.10 7.73 -7.36
N LEU A 64 -2.71 8.17 -8.56
CA LEU A 64 -1.44 8.84 -8.84
C LEU A 64 -1.75 10.24 -9.39
N GLY A 65 -1.44 11.27 -8.59
CA GLY A 65 -1.79 12.65 -8.94
C GLY A 65 -3.30 12.86 -9.05
N THR A 66 -3.81 13.09 -10.26
CA THR A 66 -5.25 13.26 -10.55
C THR A 66 -5.89 12.03 -11.18
N VAL A 67 -5.09 11.02 -11.52
CA VAL A 67 -5.56 9.79 -12.17
C VAL A 67 -5.83 8.76 -11.09
N THR A 68 -6.96 8.07 -11.20
CA THR A 68 -7.32 6.97 -10.31
C THR A 68 -7.75 5.79 -11.16
N GLU A 69 -7.03 4.69 -11.06
CA GLU A 69 -7.21 3.52 -11.90
C GLU A 69 -7.15 2.24 -11.08
N THR A 70 -7.73 1.18 -11.64
CA THR A 70 -7.75 -0.16 -11.05
C THR A 70 -6.53 -0.92 -11.51
N PHE A 71 -5.80 -1.50 -10.55
CA PHE A 71 -4.62 -2.31 -10.78
C PHE A 71 -4.78 -3.70 -10.19
N ARG A 72 -4.24 -4.67 -10.92
CA ARG A 72 -4.16 -6.09 -10.63
C ARG A 72 -2.71 -6.55 -10.75
N PRO A 73 -2.36 -7.76 -10.28
CA PRO A 73 -0.99 -8.26 -10.38
C PRO A 73 -0.43 -8.31 -11.81
N ALA A 74 -1.30 -8.48 -12.81
CA ALA A 74 -0.91 -8.53 -14.22
C ALA A 74 -0.50 -7.16 -14.80
N ASP A 75 -0.86 -6.05 -14.14
CA ASP A 75 -0.61 -4.69 -14.64
C ASP A 75 0.82 -4.21 -14.33
N GLY A 76 1.56 -4.95 -13.50
CA GLY A 76 2.97 -4.70 -13.22
C GLY A 76 3.23 -3.65 -12.13
N THR A 77 4.37 -2.98 -12.25
CA THR A 77 4.87 -2.03 -11.24
C THR A 77 4.66 -0.59 -11.69
N ILE A 78 4.05 0.20 -10.82
CA ILE A 78 3.87 1.65 -10.97
C ILE A 78 5.06 2.36 -10.31
N ALA A 79 5.54 3.45 -10.90
CA ALA A 79 6.60 4.29 -10.32
C ALA A 79 6.09 5.72 -10.09
N GLU A 80 6.21 6.22 -8.86
CA GLU A 80 5.98 7.63 -8.50
C GLU A 80 7.34 8.33 -8.36
N GLU A 81 7.68 9.20 -9.31
CA GLU A 81 8.93 9.96 -9.25
C GLU A 81 8.78 11.19 -8.35
N GLY A 82 9.52 11.19 -7.22
CA GLY A 82 9.45 12.19 -6.15
C GLY A 82 9.72 13.66 -6.50
N ALA A 83 9.89 13.99 -7.78
CA ALA A 83 9.98 15.36 -8.28
C ALA A 83 8.63 15.93 -8.76
N ASN A 84 7.63 15.07 -8.99
CA ASN A 84 6.29 15.51 -9.36
C ASN A 84 5.41 15.51 -8.11
N LEU A 85 4.59 16.53 -7.92
CA LEU A 85 3.65 16.65 -6.78
C LEU A 85 2.50 15.61 -6.85
N GLU A 86 2.74 14.47 -7.50
CA GLU A 86 1.80 13.41 -7.76
C GLU A 86 1.69 12.53 -6.53
N ARG A 87 0.63 12.76 -5.76
CA ARG A 87 0.40 12.03 -4.53
C ARG A 87 -0.05 10.61 -4.87
N LEU A 88 0.60 9.62 -4.28
CA LEU A 88 0.19 8.22 -4.34
C LEU A 88 -0.76 7.89 -3.18
N ALA A 89 -1.88 7.25 -3.49
CA ALA A 89 -2.72 6.58 -2.50
C ALA A 89 -3.21 5.25 -3.05
N CYS A 90 -3.38 4.27 -2.17
CA CYS A 90 -4.03 3.01 -2.51
C CYS A 90 -5.22 2.75 -1.58
N THR A 91 -6.31 2.25 -2.17
CA THR A 91 -7.50 1.76 -1.48
C THR A 91 -7.95 0.44 -2.11
N VAL A 92 -8.64 -0.39 -1.33
CA VAL A 92 -9.40 -1.53 -1.86
C VAL A 92 -10.87 -1.09 -1.87
N PRO A 93 -11.56 -1.02 -3.04
CA PRO A 93 -12.92 -0.50 -3.07
C PRO A 93 -13.92 -1.50 -2.46
N ASP A 94 -14.95 -0.96 -1.81
CA ASP A 94 -15.96 -1.73 -1.07
C ASP A 94 -16.76 -2.72 -1.92
N GLU A 95 -16.83 -2.51 -3.23
CA GLU A 95 -17.58 -3.36 -4.17
C GLU A 95 -16.80 -4.61 -4.62
N TRP A 96 -15.50 -4.72 -4.36
CA TRP A 96 -14.65 -5.84 -4.78
C TRP A 96 -14.50 -6.90 -3.68
N ARG A 97 -15.49 -6.98 -2.80
CA ARG A 97 -15.51 -7.83 -1.60
C ARG A 97 -15.61 -9.33 -1.87
N GLU A 98 -15.87 -9.76 -3.10
CA GLU A 98 -16.35 -11.13 -3.35
C GLU A 98 -15.35 -12.05 -4.05
N ASP A 99 -14.28 -11.54 -4.69
CA ASP A 99 -13.42 -12.36 -5.55
C ASP A 99 -12.15 -12.92 -4.88
N GLU A 100 -11.64 -12.31 -3.80
CA GLU A 100 -10.44 -12.78 -3.09
C GLU A 100 -10.51 -12.49 -1.58
N GLU A 101 -9.98 -13.36 -0.71
CA GLU A 101 -10.06 -13.17 0.76
C GLU A 101 -9.18 -12.02 1.32
N ARG A 102 -8.18 -11.56 0.54
CA ARG A 102 -7.19 -10.57 0.96
C ARG A 102 -6.48 -9.95 -0.25
N HIS A 103 -6.07 -8.70 -0.09
CA HIS A 103 -5.34 -7.93 -1.09
C HIS A 103 -3.93 -7.65 -0.56
N GLU A 104 -2.92 -7.80 -1.41
CA GLU A 104 -1.52 -7.57 -1.02
C GLU A 104 -0.86 -6.58 -1.97
N LEU A 105 -0.20 -5.58 -1.39
CA LEU A 105 0.52 -4.52 -2.09
C LEU A 105 1.98 -4.53 -1.65
N CYS A 106 2.88 -4.29 -2.58
CA CYS A 106 4.31 -4.13 -2.31
C CYS A 106 4.76 -2.73 -2.70
N PHE A 107 5.38 -2.03 -1.76
CA PHE A 107 6.04 -0.75 -1.96
C PHE A 107 7.56 -0.98 -1.88
N LEU A 108 8.32 -0.38 -2.79
CA LEU A 108 9.77 -0.53 -2.95
C LEU A 108 10.44 0.85 -3.05
#